data_AF-A0A8S3SJ04-F1
#
_entry.id   AF-A0A8S3SJ04-F1
#
_cell.length_a   1.000
_cell.length_b   1.000
_cell.length_c   1.000
_cell.angle_alpha   90.00
_cell.angle_beta   90.00
_cell.angle_gamma   90.00
#
_symmetry.space_group_name_H-M   'P 1'
#
loop_
_entity.id
_entity.type
_entity.pdbx_description
1 polymer ?
#
loop_
_entity_poly.entity_id
_entity_poly.type
_entity_poly.pdbx_seq_one_letter_code
_entity_poly.pdbx_strand_id
1 'polypeptide(L)'
;MDETERIATSPSSKGRETSEFLMRIVRTLSHSADFEQREKEKARIDKAYKQSDKKLGELVTAHYEDLTKVTQDFSRMSKCINDSRERITKIREDLSSCKTLLHCKRDELRRLWIEGVEHKAMVALLDQVELIKEVPVKLDNFIISKHYLHATDLLVNAVAKLEKPLAGIDALRDLKAELIARNEQLHETLIEELNKQIYAAVPDQSVSLKRSSSYRRGSNLTKQLSDPECKQTKPTELLKPPEMMDLNKEIKEDLNGNPEENPAHFIAVLVEALFVLRKIPDSAEGIKSKIEPELSAIVARTSQQVVDSYAQQGESLSSQNQPRFLLELLENVFHQFRNVARMHKIVLRNLQRIIVSGVPVRNELLYDMNDVWSKIQAVVSIDIEIDYG
;
A
#
# COMPACT_ATOMS: atom_id res chain seq x y z
N MET A 1 -71.95 4.27 29.32
CA MET A 1 -72.61 3.12 28.67
C MET A 1 -72.12 1.88 29.39
N ASP A 2 -72.40 1.62 30.66
CA ASP A 2 -73.64 1.74 31.44
C ASP A 2 -74.84 1.11 30.74
N GLU A 3 -74.97 -0.21 30.92
CA GLU A 3 -76.18 -0.99 30.72
C GLU A 3 -76.09 -2.29 31.54
N THR A 4 -75.93 -2.14 32.86
CA THR A 4 -76.21 -3.20 33.84
C THR A 4 -77.54 -2.89 34.50
N GLU A 5 -78.64 -3.21 33.81
CA GLU A 5 -79.99 -3.03 34.34
C GLU A 5 -80.73 -4.36 34.53
N ARG A 6 -80.90 -4.70 35.82
CA ARG A 6 -82.04 -5.40 36.43
C ARG A 6 -82.60 -6.65 35.73
N ILE A 7 -82.24 -7.83 36.26
CA ILE A 7 -83.22 -8.88 36.52
C ILE A 7 -82.98 -9.45 37.93
N ALA A 8 -83.42 -8.69 38.94
CA ALA A 8 -83.64 -9.22 40.28
C ALA A 8 -85.03 -9.88 40.32
N THR A 9 -85.15 -11.09 39.76
CA THR A 9 -86.29 -11.96 40.07
C THR A 9 -85.86 -12.87 41.20
N SER A 10 -86.31 -12.55 42.43
CA SER A 10 -86.13 -13.38 43.61
C SER A 10 -86.57 -14.83 43.35
N PRO A 11 -85.68 -15.83 43.41
CA PRO A 11 -86.04 -17.24 43.19
C PRO A 11 -86.77 -17.87 44.39
N SER A 12 -86.98 -17.11 45.48
CA SER A 12 -87.46 -17.63 46.77
C SER A 12 -88.95 -17.96 46.84
N SER A 13 -89.81 -17.42 45.97
CA SER A 13 -91.27 -17.66 46.09
C SER A 13 -91.66 -19.07 45.60
N LYS A 14 -91.15 -19.50 44.44
CA LYS A 14 -91.40 -20.84 43.87
C LYS A 14 -90.91 -21.98 44.79
N GLY A 15 -89.80 -21.75 45.50
CA GLY A 15 -89.27 -22.71 46.48
C GLY A 15 -90.13 -22.83 47.74
N ARG A 16 -90.77 -21.75 48.19
CA ARG A 16 -91.70 -21.79 49.34
C ARG A 16 -93.00 -22.48 48.99
N GLU A 17 -93.59 -22.20 47.83
CA GLU A 17 -94.84 -22.82 47.37
C GLU A 17 -94.71 -24.34 47.19
N THR A 18 -93.58 -24.79 46.62
CA THR A 18 -93.29 -26.23 46.46
C THR A 18 -93.03 -26.92 47.79
N SER A 19 -92.34 -26.26 48.72
CA SER A 19 -92.10 -26.75 50.08
C SER A 19 -93.38 -26.81 50.93
N GLU A 20 -94.26 -25.81 50.84
CA GLU A 20 -95.56 -25.78 51.51
C GLU A 20 -96.52 -26.84 50.99
N PHE A 21 -96.51 -27.09 49.68
CA PHE A 21 -97.24 -28.18 49.03
C PHE A 21 -96.74 -29.56 49.49
N LEU A 22 -95.42 -29.78 49.50
CA LEU A 22 -94.78 -30.99 50.03
C LEU A 22 -95.11 -31.20 51.52
N MET A 23 -95.05 -30.14 52.32
CA MET A 23 -95.38 -30.19 53.75
C MET A 23 -96.86 -30.51 54.00
N ARG A 24 -97.78 -29.99 53.16
CA ARG A 24 -99.21 -30.31 53.22
C ARG A 24 -99.47 -31.78 52.90
N ILE A 25 -98.75 -32.32 51.92
CA ILE A 25 -98.79 -33.73 51.52
C ILE A 25 -98.26 -34.62 52.65
N VAL A 26 -97.09 -34.32 53.20
CA VAL A 26 -96.49 -35.07 54.32
C VAL A 26 -97.41 -35.07 55.53
N ARG A 27 -98.03 -33.93 55.86
CA ARG A 27 -99.00 -33.83 56.96
C ARG A 27 -100.25 -34.70 56.72
N THR A 28 -100.79 -34.69 55.50
CA THR A 28 -102.00 -35.45 55.15
C THR A 28 -101.73 -36.95 55.10
N LEU A 29 -100.57 -37.38 54.57
CA LEU A 29 -100.18 -38.79 54.53
C LEU A 29 -99.77 -39.33 55.91
N SER A 30 -99.20 -38.52 56.81
CA SER A 30 -98.77 -38.98 58.13
C SER A 30 -99.84 -38.89 59.23
N HIS A 31 -100.78 -37.92 59.20
CA HIS A 31 -101.72 -37.66 60.31
C HIS A 31 -103.20 -37.95 60.03
N SER A 32 -103.60 -38.32 58.81
CA SER A 32 -105.00 -38.71 58.59
C SER A 32 -105.28 -40.07 59.25
N ALA A 33 -106.20 -40.12 60.21
CA ALA A 33 -106.68 -41.37 60.82
C ALA A 33 -107.55 -42.18 59.83
N ASP A 34 -108.06 -41.52 58.80
CA ASP A 34 -108.89 -42.11 57.76
C ASP A 34 -108.02 -42.75 56.68
N PHE A 35 -107.96 -44.08 56.67
CA PHE A 35 -107.18 -44.88 55.72
C PHE A 35 -107.57 -44.53 54.27
N GLU A 36 -108.85 -44.25 54.04
CA GLU A 36 -109.40 -43.94 52.73
C GLU A 36 -108.89 -42.59 52.19
N GLN A 37 -108.70 -41.57 53.06
CA GLN A 37 -108.11 -40.29 52.67
C GLN A 37 -106.62 -40.41 52.34
N ARG A 38 -105.87 -41.19 53.10
CA ARG A 38 -104.44 -41.45 52.83
C ARG A 38 -104.25 -42.15 51.49
N GLU A 39 -105.02 -43.20 51.24
CA GLU A 39 -104.96 -43.94 49.98
C GLU A 39 -105.44 -43.09 48.79
N LYS A 40 -106.46 -42.25 48.96
CA LYS A 40 -106.89 -41.29 47.92
C LYS A 40 -105.80 -40.26 47.57
N GLU A 41 -105.12 -39.69 48.57
CA GLU A 41 -104.06 -38.70 48.32
C GLU A 41 -102.79 -39.35 47.74
N LYS A 42 -102.42 -40.53 48.22
CA LYS A 42 -101.33 -41.34 47.64
C LYS A 42 -101.64 -41.72 46.18
N ALA A 43 -102.86 -42.16 45.89
CA ALA A 43 -103.29 -42.48 44.53
C ALA A 43 -103.30 -41.23 43.62
N ARG A 44 -103.68 -40.06 44.16
CA ARG A 44 -103.61 -38.78 43.43
C ARG A 44 -102.17 -38.42 43.06
N ILE A 45 -101.23 -38.55 44.00
CA ILE A 45 -99.81 -38.26 43.77
C ILE A 45 -99.21 -39.25 42.79
N ASP A 46 -99.45 -40.53 42.96
CA ASP A 46 -98.97 -41.56 42.04
C ASP A 46 -99.51 -41.34 40.62
N LYS A 47 -100.78 -40.92 40.50
CA LYS A 47 -101.38 -40.53 39.22
C LYS A 47 -100.73 -39.27 38.63
N ALA A 48 -100.46 -38.25 39.44
CA ALA A 48 -99.81 -37.02 38.97
C ALA A 48 -98.34 -37.24 38.58
N TYR A 49 -97.61 -38.07 39.34
CA TYR A 49 -96.24 -38.47 39.04
C TYR A 49 -96.19 -39.24 37.73
N LYS A 50 -97.02 -40.29 37.58
CA LYS A 50 -97.14 -41.04 36.33
C LYS A 50 -97.55 -40.16 35.15
N GLN A 51 -98.40 -39.16 35.36
CA GLN A 51 -98.78 -38.23 34.32
C GLN A 51 -97.64 -37.28 33.93
N SER A 52 -96.84 -36.81 34.89
CA SER A 52 -95.67 -35.97 34.62
C SER A 52 -94.55 -36.76 33.95
N ASP A 53 -94.30 -37.99 34.41
CA ASP A 53 -93.31 -38.90 33.84
C ASP A 53 -93.70 -39.30 32.41
N LYS A 54 -94.99 -39.59 32.18
CA LYS A 54 -95.52 -39.83 30.83
C LYS A 54 -95.38 -38.62 29.92
N LYS A 55 -95.73 -37.41 30.39
CA LYS A 55 -95.55 -36.17 29.62
C LYS A 55 -94.08 -35.89 29.31
N LEU A 56 -93.18 -36.13 30.27
CA LEU A 56 -91.75 -35.99 30.07
C LEU A 56 -91.23 -37.04 29.09
N GLY A 57 -91.65 -38.29 29.21
CA GLY A 57 -91.32 -39.36 28.28
C GLY A 57 -91.81 -39.07 26.87
N GLU A 58 -93.04 -38.58 26.70
CA GLU A 58 -93.60 -38.14 25.40
C GLU A 58 -92.82 -36.96 24.82
N LEU A 59 -92.44 -35.97 25.63
CA LEU A 59 -91.65 -34.82 25.18
C LEU A 59 -90.21 -35.23 24.82
N VAL A 60 -89.60 -36.10 25.63
CA VAL A 60 -88.25 -36.62 25.38
C VAL A 60 -88.25 -37.49 24.14
N THR A 61 -89.23 -38.38 23.96
CA THR A 61 -89.34 -39.20 22.74
C THR A 61 -89.62 -38.35 21.50
N ALA A 62 -90.43 -37.29 21.62
CA ALA A 62 -90.67 -36.35 20.52
C ALA A 62 -89.40 -35.58 20.11
N HIS A 63 -88.57 -35.16 21.07
CA HIS A 63 -87.36 -34.37 20.82
C HIS A 63 -86.05 -35.17 20.91
N TYR A 64 -86.12 -36.50 21.02
CA TYR A 64 -84.94 -37.36 21.18
C TYR A 64 -84.03 -37.27 19.96
N GLU A 65 -84.62 -37.21 18.77
CA GLU A 65 -83.91 -37.10 17.51
C GLU A 65 -83.16 -35.76 17.41
N ASP A 66 -83.82 -34.66 17.78
CA ASP A 66 -83.20 -33.33 17.78
C ASP A 66 -82.09 -33.22 18.83
N LEU A 67 -82.30 -33.75 20.04
CA LEU A 67 -81.28 -33.79 21.08
C LEU A 67 -80.06 -34.62 20.64
N THR A 68 -80.29 -35.75 19.96
CA THR A 68 -79.23 -36.59 19.42
C THR A 68 -78.47 -35.85 18.32
N LYS A 69 -79.16 -35.16 17.41
CA LYS A 69 -78.54 -34.32 16.37
C LYS A 69 -77.68 -33.22 16.97
N VAL A 70 -78.21 -32.46 17.94
CA VAL A 70 -77.45 -31.40 18.63
C VAL A 70 -76.23 -31.96 19.36
N THR A 71 -76.35 -33.12 20.00
CA THR A 71 -75.23 -33.78 20.69
C THR A 71 -74.15 -34.24 19.71
N GLN A 72 -74.55 -34.79 18.57
CA GLN A 72 -73.64 -35.20 17.50
C GLN A 72 -72.95 -34.00 16.85
N ASP A 73 -73.69 -32.93 16.55
CA ASP A 73 -73.16 -31.69 15.98
C ASP A 73 -72.20 -31.01 16.95
N PHE A 74 -72.53 -30.97 18.25
CA PHE A 74 -71.62 -30.47 19.29
C PHE A 74 -70.35 -31.31 19.39
N SER A 75 -70.46 -32.64 19.31
CA SER A 75 -69.29 -33.54 19.32
C SER A 75 -68.42 -33.33 18.08
N ARG A 76 -69.04 -33.16 16.89
CA ARG A 76 -68.35 -32.86 15.64
C ARG A 76 -67.67 -31.50 15.69
N MET A 77 -68.37 -30.47 16.16
CA MET A 77 -67.82 -29.12 16.33
C MET A 77 -66.64 -29.13 17.31
N SER A 78 -66.77 -29.82 18.44
CA SER A 78 -65.70 -29.96 19.44
C SER A 78 -64.47 -30.65 18.84
N LYS A 79 -64.67 -31.71 18.05
CA LYS A 79 -63.59 -32.37 17.32
C LYS A 79 -62.95 -31.43 16.30
N CYS A 80 -63.72 -30.74 15.46
CA CYS A 80 -63.19 -29.79 14.49
C CYS A 80 -62.40 -28.65 15.16
N ILE A 81 -62.86 -28.13 16.29
CA ILE A 81 -62.15 -27.13 17.08
C ILE A 81 -60.84 -27.70 17.63
N ASN A 82 -60.85 -28.93 18.15
CA ASN A 82 -59.65 -29.56 18.67
C ASN A 82 -58.62 -29.85 17.57
N ASP A 83 -59.07 -30.39 16.43
CA ASP A 83 -58.23 -30.63 15.25
C ASP A 83 -57.63 -29.30 14.73
N SER A 84 -58.42 -28.21 14.72
CA SER A 84 -57.94 -26.88 14.35
C SER A 84 -56.88 -26.37 15.32
N ARG A 85 -57.08 -26.53 16.64
CA ARG A 85 -56.10 -26.16 17.66
C ARG A 85 -54.79 -26.93 17.50
N GLU A 86 -54.86 -28.24 17.27
CA GLU A 86 -53.67 -29.07 17.04
C GLU A 86 -52.94 -28.68 15.74
N ARG A 87 -53.68 -28.34 14.67
CA ARG A 87 -53.06 -27.82 13.44
C ARG A 87 -52.36 -26.50 13.68
N ILE A 88 -52.94 -25.59 14.47
CA ILE A 88 -52.34 -24.30 14.81
C ILE A 88 -51.05 -24.51 15.63
N THR A 89 -51.04 -25.44 16.59
CA THR A 89 -49.83 -25.73 17.38
C THR A 89 -48.73 -26.31 16.50
N LYS A 90 -49.05 -27.25 15.59
CA LYS A 90 -48.08 -27.80 14.62
C LYS A 90 -47.50 -26.72 13.71
N ILE A 91 -48.34 -25.87 13.12
CA ILE A 91 -47.87 -24.76 12.27
C ILE A 91 -46.96 -23.80 13.06
N ARG A 92 -47.27 -23.54 14.34
CA ARG A 92 -46.44 -22.69 15.20
C ARG A 92 -45.08 -23.33 15.48
N GLU A 93 -45.03 -24.64 15.74
CA GLU A 93 -43.80 -25.40 15.95
C GLU A 93 -42.95 -25.47 14.67
N ASP A 94 -43.58 -25.74 13.53
CA ASP A 94 -42.94 -25.77 12.21
C ASP A 94 -42.38 -24.40 11.84
N LEU A 95 -43.14 -23.32 12.06
CA LEU A 95 -42.68 -21.95 11.83
C LEU A 95 -41.52 -21.57 12.76
N SER A 96 -41.58 -22.00 14.03
CA SER A 96 -40.48 -21.81 14.98
C SER A 96 -39.21 -22.53 14.51
N SER A 97 -39.35 -23.76 14.02
CA SER A 97 -38.23 -24.56 13.48
C SER A 97 -37.68 -23.96 12.18
N CYS A 98 -38.55 -23.48 11.28
CA CYS A 98 -38.12 -22.76 10.09
C CYS A 98 -37.38 -21.47 10.46
N LYS A 99 -37.86 -20.73 11.46
CA LYS A 99 -37.21 -19.51 11.95
C LYS A 99 -35.80 -19.81 12.47
N THR A 100 -35.60 -20.86 13.27
CA THR A 100 -34.26 -21.22 13.77
C THR A 100 -33.33 -21.64 12.63
N LEU A 101 -33.81 -22.46 11.69
CA LEU A 101 -33.01 -22.86 10.51
C LEU A 101 -32.60 -21.67 9.65
N LEU A 102 -33.49 -20.70 9.44
CA LEU A 102 -33.18 -19.46 8.72
C LEU A 102 -32.15 -18.61 9.47
N HIS A 103 -32.23 -18.54 10.80
CA HIS A 103 -31.20 -17.88 11.63
C HIS A 103 -29.84 -18.55 11.46
N CYS A 104 -29.76 -19.89 11.56
CA CYS A 104 -28.51 -20.62 11.35
C CYS A 104 -27.93 -20.36 9.95
N LYS A 105 -28.77 -20.36 8.90
CA LYS A 105 -28.33 -20.05 7.53
C LYS A 105 -27.82 -18.62 7.37
N ARG A 106 -28.48 -17.65 8.00
CA ARG A 106 -28.04 -16.25 8.00
C ARG A 106 -26.69 -16.10 8.70
N ASP A 107 -26.51 -16.74 9.85
CA ASP A 107 -25.29 -16.64 10.63
C ASP A 107 -24.12 -17.32 9.89
N GLU A 108 -24.36 -18.45 9.22
CA GLU A 108 -23.37 -19.09 8.34
C GLU A 108 -23.02 -18.20 7.13
N LEU A 109 -24.00 -17.56 6.49
CA LEU A 109 -23.73 -16.64 5.40
C LEU A 109 -22.90 -15.43 5.86
N ARG A 110 -23.17 -14.91 7.05
CA ARG A 110 -22.37 -13.83 7.66
C ARG A 110 -20.95 -14.30 7.94
N ARG A 111 -20.77 -15.51 8.48
CA ARG A 111 -19.46 -16.11 8.72
C ARG A 111 -18.66 -16.24 7.42
N LEU A 112 -19.27 -16.84 6.39
CA LEU A 112 -18.66 -16.99 5.06
C LEU A 112 -18.34 -15.65 4.40
N TRP A 113 -19.16 -14.62 4.61
CA TRP A 113 -18.88 -13.28 4.11
C TRP A 113 -17.65 -12.65 4.78
N ILE A 114 -17.55 -12.74 6.11
CA ILE A 114 -16.36 -12.26 6.84
C ILE A 114 -15.12 -13.02 6.38
N GLU A 115 -15.17 -14.35 6.34
CA GLU A 115 -14.10 -15.20 5.85
C GLU A 115 -13.69 -14.84 4.40
N GLY A 116 -14.67 -14.55 3.54
CA GLY A 116 -14.41 -14.09 2.17
C GLY A 116 -13.70 -12.74 2.10
N VAL A 117 -14.03 -11.79 2.98
CA VAL A 117 -13.34 -10.50 3.08
C VAL A 117 -11.90 -10.69 3.60
N GLU A 118 -11.72 -11.53 4.62
CA GLU A 118 -10.41 -11.87 5.18
C GLU A 118 -9.51 -12.56 4.15
N HIS A 119 -10.01 -13.56 3.42
CA HIS A 119 -9.29 -14.22 2.36
C HIS A 119 -8.89 -13.25 1.23
N LYS A 120 -9.79 -12.32 0.86
CA LYS A 120 -9.45 -11.30 -0.14
C LYS A 120 -8.33 -10.37 0.34
N ALA A 121 -8.34 -9.99 1.62
CA ALA A 121 -7.26 -9.20 2.21
C ALA A 121 -5.94 -9.98 2.27
N MET A 122 -6.00 -11.27 2.61
CA MET A 122 -4.84 -12.17 2.63
C MET A 122 -4.21 -12.33 1.25
N VAL A 123 -5.01 -12.52 0.19
CA VAL A 123 -4.50 -12.59 -1.18
C VAL A 123 -3.81 -11.29 -1.57
N ALA A 124 -4.42 -10.14 -1.30
CA ALA A 124 -3.79 -8.85 -1.58
C ALA A 124 -2.46 -8.64 -0.82
N LEU A 125 -2.35 -9.19 0.39
CA LEU A 125 -1.10 -9.18 1.17
C LEU A 125 -0.03 -10.07 0.53
N LEU A 126 -0.42 -11.28 0.10
CA LEU A 126 0.47 -12.22 -0.57
C LEU A 126 1.01 -11.66 -1.89
N ASP A 127 0.17 -11.01 -2.69
CA ASP A 127 0.59 -10.35 -3.94
C ASP A 127 1.64 -9.25 -3.67
N GLN A 128 1.48 -8.48 -2.59
CA GLN A 128 2.46 -7.48 -2.18
C GLN A 128 3.78 -8.10 -1.72
N VAL A 129 3.72 -9.24 -1.02
CA VAL A 129 4.91 -9.99 -0.60
C VAL A 129 5.67 -10.54 -1.81
N GLU A 130 4.96 -11.10 -2.78
CA GLU A 130 5.56 -11.59 -4.02
C GLU A 130 6.27 -10.47 -4.78
N LEU A 131 5.63 -9.30 -4.91
CA LEU A 131 6.24 -8.13 -5.53
C LEU A 131 7.54 -7.72 -4.84
N ILE A 132 7.60 -7.72 -3.51
CA ILE A 132 8.79 -7.31 -2.75
C ILE A 132 9.88 -8.37 -2.81
N LYS A 133 9.52 -9.65 -2.85
CA LYS A 133 10.47 -10.75 -3.03
C LYS A 133 11.23 -10.63 -4.36
N GLU A 134 10.62 -10.08 -5.40
CA GLU A 134 11.27 -9.83 -6.69
C GLU A 134 12.18 -8.59 -6.72
N VAL A 135 12.05 -7.68 -5.73
CA VAL A 135 12.77 -6.39 -5.73
C VAL A 135 14.29 -6.56 -5.74
N PRO A 136 14.93 -7.42 -4.93
CA PRO A 136 16.39 -7.56 -4.94
C PRO A 136 16.95 -7.92 -6.32
N VAL A 137 16.29 -8.84 -7.03
CA VAL A 137 16.71 -9.28 -8.38
C VAL A 137 16.54 -8.15 -9.40
N LYS A 138 15.42 -7.41 -9.35
CA LYS A 138 15.19 -6.26 -10.23
C LYS A 138 16.18 -5.13 -9.93
N LEU A 139 16.50 -4.91 -8.66
CA LEU A 139 17.48 -3.93 -8.22
C LEU A 139 18.87 -4.25 -8.79
N ASP A 140 19.30 -5.51 -8.72
CA ASP A 140 20.58 -5.95 -9.28
C ASP A 140 20.67 -5.68 -10.80
N ASN A 141 19.59 -5.94 -11.54
CA ASN A 141 19.53 -5.64 -12.98
C ASN A 141 19.65 -4.14 -13.29
N PHE A 142 19.01 -3.29 -12.49
CA PHE A 142 19.12 -1.83 -12.66
C PHE A 142 20.51 -1.30 -12.31
N ILE A 143 21.16 -1.86 -11.28
CA ILE A 143 22.55 -1.50 -10.93
C ILE A 143 23.51 -1.91 -12.05
N ILE A 144 23.37 -3.12 -12.62
CA ILE A 144 24.21 -3.59 -13.73
C ILE A 144 24.03 -2.71 -14.97
N SER A 145 22.79 -2.29 -15.25
CA SER A 145 22.49 -1.40 -16.38
C SER A 145 22.74 0.09 -16.10
N LYS A 146 23.25 0.44 -14.91
CA LYS A 146 23.54 1.83 -14.46
C LYS A 146 22.32 2.77 -14.46
N HIS A 147 21.12 2.22 -14.34
CA HIS A 147 19.87 2.98 -14.18
C HIS A 147 19.58 3.23 -12.70
N TYR A 148 20.34 4.16 -12.14
CA TYR A 148 20.44 4.42 -10.71
C TYR A 148 19.20 5.09 -10.11
N LEU A 149 18.51 5.95 -10.85
CA LEU A 149 17.29 6.62 -10.42
C LEU A 149 16.14 5.63 -10.28
N HIS A 150 15.95 4.76 -11.29
CA HIS A 150 14.93 3.70 -11.22
C HIS A 150 15.25 2.66 -10.15
N ALA A 151 16.51 2.27 -9.99
CA ALA A 151 16.95 1.40 -8.89
C ALA A 151 16.57 1.99 -7.53
N THR A 152 16.84 3.28 -7.36
CA THR A 152 16.57 4.01 -6.12
C THR A 152 15.08 4.13 -5.84
N ASP A 153 14.28 4.54 -6.83
CA ASP A 153 12.83 4.69 -6.67
C ASP A 153 12.18 3.33 -6.34
N LEU A 154 12.59 2.25 -7.03
CA LEU A 154 12.13 0.89 -6.73
C LEU A 154 12.45 0.51 -5.28
N LEU A 155 13.67 0.78 -4.82
CA LEU A 155 14.12 0.43 -3.47
C LEU A 155 13.40 1.22 -2.38
N VAL A 156 13.30 2.55 -2.53
CA VAL A 156 12.60 3.42 -1.57
C VAL A 156 11.11 3.07 -1.50
N ASN A 157 10.47 2.81 -2.65
CA ASN A 157 9.08 2.36 -2.68
C ASN A 157 8.89 1.00 -2.03
N ALA A 158 9.82 0.06 -2.21
CA ALA A 158 9.78 -1.26 -1.57
C ALA A 158 9.95 -1.16 -0.05
N VAL A 159 10.90 -0.35 0.44
CA VAL A 159 11.11 -0.09 1.87
C VAL A 159 9.87 0.56 2.48
N ALA A 160 9.26 1.55 1.82
CA ALA A 160 8.03 2.20 2.29
C ALA A 160 6.84 1.23 2.38
N LYS A 161 6.74 0.27 1.45
CA LYS A 161 5.74 -0.81 1.49
C LYS A 161 6.01 -1.81 2.63
N LEU A 162 7.27 -2.11 2.93
CA LEU A 162 7.61 -2.96 4.08
C LEU A 162 7.28 -2.29 5.42
N GLU A 163 7.40 -0.97 5.52
CA GLU A 163 7.18 -0.22 6.77
C GLU A 163 5.72 0.09 7.09
N LYS A 164 4.85 0.21 6.09
CA LYS A 164 3.44 0.58 6.31
C LYS A 164 2.50 -0.63 6.22
N PRO A 165 2.18 -1.17 5.03
CA PRO A 165 1.19 -2.26 4.91
C PRO A 165 1.68 -3.61 5.45
N LEU A 166 2.99 -3.85 5.53
CA LEU A 166 3.55 -5.17 5.82
C LEU A 166 4.31 -5.26 7.16
N ALA A 167 4.28 -4.20 7.97
CA ALA A 167 5.03 -4.12 9.23
C ALA A 167 4.64 -5.20 10.25
N GLY A 168 3.43 -5.77 10.15
CA GLY A 168 2.95 -6.82 11.04
C GLY A 168 3.44 -8.24 10.70
N ILE A 169 4.18 -8.42 9.61
CA ILE A 169 4.65 -9.74 9.16
C ILE A 169 6.10 -9.95 9.59
N ASP A 170 6.32 -10.71 10.67
CA ASP A 170 7.67 -11.00 11.19
C ASP A 170 8.56 -11.75 10.19
N ALA A 171 7.97 -12.55 9.30
CA ALA A 171 8.71 -13.30 8.27
C ALA A 171 9.42 -12.40 7.25
N LEU A 172 9.02 -11.12 7.12
CA LEU A 172 9.65 -10.16 6.22
C LEU A 172 10.76 -9.36 6.88
N ARG A 173 11.05 -9.60 8.16
CA ARG A 173 12.08 -8.86 8.90
C ARG A 173 13.46 -9.00 8.27
N ASP A 174 13.84 -10.20 7.86
CA ASP A 174 15.16 -10.47 7.28
C ASP A 174 15.26 -9.82 5.89
N LEU A 175 14.19 -9.88 5.09
CA LEU A 175 14.11 -9.19 3.80
C LEU A 175 14.14 -7.67 3.98
N LYS A 176 13.51 -7.13 5.02
CA LYS A 176 13.58 -5.70 5.36
C LYS A 176 15.01 -5.30 5.72
N ALA A 177 15.69 -6.09 6.56
CA ALA A 177 17.08 -5.85 6.92
C ALA A 177 17.98 -5.90 5.67
N GLU A 178 17.74 -6.86 4.76
CA GLU A 178 18.44 -6.95 3.48
C GLU A 178 18.20 -5.72 2.61
N LEU A 179 16.95 -5.26 2.42
CA LEU A 179 16.66 -4.07 1.62
C LEU A 179 17.28 -2.80 2.22
N ILE A 180 17.33 -2.68 3.55
CA ILE A 180 18.01 -1.56 4.22
C ILE A 180 19.52 -1.63 3.98
N ALA A 181 20.13 -2.81 4.08
CA ALA A 181 21.55 -2.98 3.76
C ALA A 181 21.85 -2.66 2.28
N ARG A 182 21.00 -3.10 1.35
CA ARG A 182 21.08 -2.75 -0.07
C ARG A 182 20.91 -1.24 -0.30
N ASN A 183 20.13 -0.55 0.54
CA ASN A 183 19.96 0.90 0.49
C ASN A 183 21.24 1.66 0.87
N GLU A 184 21.97 1.16 1.86
CA GLU A 184 23.30 1.68 2.21
C GLU A 184 24.32 1.37 1.11
N GLN A 185 24.34 0.14 0.60
CA GLN A 185 25.23 -0.24 -0.51
C GLN A 185 24.98 0.59 -1.78
N LEU A 186 23.71 0.86 -2.11
CA LEU A 186 23.36 1.70 -3.26
C LEU A 186 23.85 3.14 -3.06
N HIS A 187 23.72 3.69 -1.86
CA HIS A 187 24.24 5.01 -1.52
C HIS A 187 25.76 5.11 -1.71
N GLU A 188 26.52 4.11 -1.26
CA GLU A 188 27.98 4.04 -1.48
C GLU A 188 28.31 3.94 -2.98
N THR A 189 27.61 3.07 -3.72
CA THR A 189 27.80 2.88 -5.16
C THR A 189 27.55 4.19 -5.93
N LEU A 190 26.51 4.95 -5.57
CA LEU A 190 26.21 6.24 -6.18
C LEU A 190 27.32 7.27 -5.92
N ILE A 191 27.87 7.29 -4.70
CA ILE A 191 29.01 8.17 -4.38
C ILE A 191 30.23 7.77 -5.20
N GLU A 192 30.51 6.48 -5.33
CA GLU A 192 31.64 5.97 -6.13
C GLU A 192 31.51 6.33 -7.62
N GLU A 193 30.36 6.06 -8.23
CA GLU A 193 30.13 6.40 -9.63
C GLU A 193 30.13 7.92 -9.84
N LEU A 194 29.59 8.71 -8.89
CA LEU A 194 29.67 10.16 -8.98
C LEU A 194 31.14 10.65 -8.93
N ASN A 195 31.95 10.12 -8.02
CA ASN A 195 33.38 10.44 -7.97
C ASN A 195 34.09 10.01 -9.24
N LYS A 196 33.80 8.83 -9.77
CA LYS A 196 34.34 8.37 -11.04
C LYS A 196 33.96 9.34 -12.17
N GLN A 197 32.74 9.86 -12.24
CA GLN A 197 32.38 10.83 -13.28
C GLN A 197 33.07 12.19 -13.10
N ILE A 198 33.39 12.57 -11.85
CA ILE A 198 34.13 13.80 -11.56
C ILE A 198 35.62 13.66 -11.92
N TYR A 199 36.24 12.52 -11.64
CA TYR A 199 37.70 12.32 -11.73
C TYR A 199 38.17 11.41 -12.89
N ALA A 200 37.28 10.66 -13.56
CA ALA A 200 37.64 9.75 -14.65
C ALA A 200 37.77 10.42 -16.03
N ALA A 201 37.61 11.74 -16.10
CA ALA A 201 37.72 12.48 -17.35
C ALA A 201 39.10 13.14 -17.53
N VAL A 202 40.09 12.35 -17.95
CA VAL A 202 40.94 12.69 -19.12
C VAL A 202 41.19 11.43 -19.94
N PRO A 203 40.43 11.21 -21.03
CA PRO A 203 40.92 10.40 -22.12
C PRO A 203 42.13 11.10 -22.75
N ASP A 204 43.26 10.44 -22.64
CA ASP A 204 44.46 10.42 -23.48
C ASP A 204 44.34 11.12 -24.85
N GLN A 205 44.33 12.46 -24.88
CA GLN A 205 44.32 13.27 -26.10
C GLN A 205 45.54 14.21 -26.22
N SER A 206 46.68 13.85 -25.65
CA SER A 206 47.92 14.64 -25.78
C SER A 206 49.15 13.89 -26.27
N VAL A 207 49.00 12.76 -26.99
CA VAL A 207 50.15 12.13 -27.70
C VAL A 207 49.99 12.04 -29.23
N SER A 208 49.09 12.83 -29.82
CA SER A 208 49.05 13.05 -31.28
C SER A 208 49.34 14.50 -31.70
N LEU A 209 50.34 15.10 -31.07
CA LEU A 209 51.15 16.13 -31.73
C LEU A 209 52.37 15.44 -32.37
N LYS A 210 52.12 14.58 -33.36
CA LYS A 210 53.16 14.18 -34.32
C LYS A 210 53.61 15.45 -35.03
N ARG A 211 54.75 15.98 -34.57
CA ARG A 211 55.60 16.92 -35.29
C ARG A 211 55.64 16.50 -36.76
N SER A 212 55.06 17.32 -37.63
CA SER A 212 55.34 17.27 -39.06
C SER A 212 56.78 17.74 -39.25
N SER A 213 57.73 16.82 -39.10
CA SER A 213 59.12 16.99 -39.52
C SER A 213 59.31 16.22 -40.83
N SER A 214 58.94 16.84 -41.94
CA SER A 214 59.32 16.34 -43.26
C SER A 214 60.60 17.02 -43.73
N TYR A 215 61.61 16.17 -43.87
CA TYR A 215 62.92 16.33 -44.49
C TYR A 215 63.00 17.34 -45.64
N ARG A 216 64.11 18.10 -45.65
CA ARG A 216 64.63 18.77 -46.86
C ARG A 216 65.02 17.72 -47.92
N ARG A 217 64.71 17.97 -49.20
CA ARG A 217 65.69 18.12 -50.31
C ARG A 217 65.03 18.20 -51.71
N GLY A 218 65.28 19.35 -52.38
CA GLY A 218 65.36 19.56 -53.84
C GLY A 218 64.04 19.64 -54.63
N SER A 219 63.85 20.43 -55.68
CA SER A 219 64.63 21.47 -56.37
C SER A 219 63.70 22.11 -57.42
N ASN A 220 63.88 23.41 -57.66
CA ASN A 220 63.57 24.19 -58.88
C ASN A 220 62.18 24.84 -59.11
N LEU A 221 62.23 26.19 -59.14
CA LEU A 221 61.77 27.13 -60.20
C LEU A 221 60.30 27.00 -60.65
N THR A 222 59.43 28.01 -60.59
CA THR A 222 59.51 29.30 -61.32
C THR A 222 58.33 30.20 -60.91
N LYS A 223 58.53 31.53 -60.85
CA LYS A 223 57.59 32.65 -61.15
C LYS A 223 56.07 32.38 -61.02
N GLN A 224 55.27 33.14 -60.25
CA GLN A 224 54.84 34.51 -60.57
C GLN A 224 53.93 35.06 -59.46
N LEU A 225 53.94 36.38 -59.33
CA LEU A 225 52.98 37.20 -58.58
C LEU A 225 51.57 37.06 -59.14
N SER A 226 50.58 36.85 -58.29
CA SER A 226 49.18 37.29 -58.44
C SER A 226 48.45 37.07 -57.10
N ASP A 227 47.92 38.14 -56.52
CA ASP A 227 46.78 38.09 -55.59
C ASP A 227 45.65 37.25 -56.24
N PRO A 228 44.87 36.47 -55.45
CA PRO A 228 43.59 37.03 -55.01
C PRO A 228 43.06 36.54 -53.65
N GLU A 229 42.27 37.42 -53.04
CA GLU A 229 41.01 37.16 -52.32
C GLU A 229 41.00 36.17 -51.13
N CYS A 230 40.88 36.81 -49.97
CA CYS A 230 40.20 36.32 -48.78
C CYS A 230 38.92 35.51 -49.13
N LYS A 231 38.95 34.20 -48.87
CA LYS A 231 37.76 33.40 -48.60
C LYS A 231 37.90 32.79 -47.21
N GLN A 232 37.09 33.32 -46.31
CA GLN A 232 36.84 32.78 -44.99
C GLN A 232 36.20 31.39 -45.12
N THR A 233 37.00 30.34 -44.96
CA THR A 233 36.49 29.02 -44.58
C THR A 233 36.65 28.89 -43.07
N LYS A 234 35.52 29.02 -42.38
CA LYS A 234 35.35 28.90 -40.93
C LYS A 234 35.98 27.60 -40.39
N PRO A 235 36.84 27.66 -39.36
CA PRO A 235 37.12 26.52 -38.50
C PRO A 235 36.41 26.73 -37.17
N THR A 236 35.14 26.34 -37.03
CA THR A 236 34.49 26.29 -35.71
C THR A 236 33.28 25.34 -35.71
N GLU A 237 33.52 24.08 -35.36
CA GLU A 237 32.43 23.18 -34.92
C GLU A 237 32.85 22.23 -33.79
N LEU A 238 33.80 22.66 -32.96
CA LEU A 238 34.15 22.02 -31.70
C LEU A 238 34.19 23.11 -30.63
N LEU A 239 33.44 22.92 -29.54
CA LEU A 239 33.12 23.86 -28.44
C LEU A 239 31.83 24.66 -28.65
N LYS A 240 30.68 23.97 -28.67
CA LYS A 240 29.49 24.55 -28.04
C LYS A 240 29.63 24.37 -26.52
N PRO A 241 29.36 25.41 -25.70
CA PRO A 241 29.17 25.21 -24.25
C PRO A 241 28.10 24.13 -24.05
N PRO A 242 28.17 23.29 -23.00
CA PRO A 242 27.08 22.36 -22.73
C PRO A 242 25.81 23.19 -22.63
N GLU A 243 24.85 22.88 -23.51
CA GLU A 243 23.57 23.56 -23.58
C GLU A 243 23.02 23.72 -22.17
N MET A 244 22.54 24.92 -21.86
CA MET A 244 21.90 25.21 -20.59
C MET A 244 20.79 24.19 -20.36
N MET A 245 21.05 23.18 -19.52
CA MET A 245 19.99 22.31 -19.03
C MET A 245 18.96 23.21 -18.36
N ASP A 246 17.80 23.26 -19.00
CA ASP A 246 16.62 24.01 -18.59
C ASP A 246 16.25 23.61 -17.16
N LEU A 247 16.18 24.58 -16.25
CA LEU A 247 16.03 24.37 -14.80
C LEU A 247 14.70 23.68 -14.42
N ASN A 248 13.77 23.56 -15.36
CA ASN A 248 12.40 23.07 -15.16
C ASN A 248 12.11 21.69 -15.80
N LYS A 249 13.09 21.01 -16.41
CA LYS A 249 12.87 19.65 -16.93
C LYS A 249 13.08 18.61 -15.83
N GLU A 250 12.02 17.87 -15.54
CA GLU A 250 12.04 16.63 -14.76
C GLU A 250 13.13 15.72 -15.34
N ILE A 251 14.16 15.39 -14.54
CA ILE A 251 15.20 14.46 -14.98
C ILE A 251 14.55 13.09 -15.02
N LYS A 252 14.33 12.58 -16.23
CA LYS A 252 13.95 11.19 -16.48
C LYS A 252 15.16 10.47 -17.02
N GLU A 253 15.48 9.34 -16.41
CA GLU A 253 16.39 8.37 -17.03
C GLU A 253 15.71 7.77 -18.26
N ASP A 254 16.42 7.78 -19.39
CA ASP A 254 16.02 7.03 -20.57
C ASP A 254 16.56 5.59 -20.43
N LEU A 255 15.64 4.63 -20.27
CA LEU A 255 15.97 3.21 -20.09
C LEU A 255 16.54 2.54 -21.36
N ASN A 256 16.51 3.24 -22.51
CA ASN A 256 17.01 2.73 -23.79
C ASN A 256 18.34 3.37 -24.24
N GLY A 257 18.84 4.38 -23.54
CA GLY A 257 20.10 5.07 -23.86
C GLY A 257 21.26 4.59 -22.99
N ASN A 258 22.51 4.72 -23.47
CA ASN A 258 23.65 4.51 -22.58
C ASN A 258 23.74 5.67 -21.59
N PRO A 259 23.70 5.42 -20.27
CA PRO A 259 23.68 6.48 -19.28
C PRO A 259 24.97 7.32 -19.26
N GLU A 260 26.08 6.83 -19.84
CA GLU A 260 27.38 7.50 -19.86
C GLU A 260 27.65 8.38 -21.10
N GLU A 261 26.72 8.49 -22.06
CA GLU A 261 26.93 9.29 -23.28
C GLU A 261 27.08 10.79 -22.99
N ASN A 262 26.45 11.29 -21.92
CA ASN A 262 26.58 12.67 -21.49
C ASN A 262 26.90 12.73 -19.99
N PRO A 263 28.17 12.97 -19.60
CA PRO A 263 28.58 12.96 -18.20
C PRO A 263 27.86 14.03 -17.37
N ALA A 264 27.47 15.16 -17.97
CA ALA A 264 26.72 16.21 -17.27
C ALA A 264 25.27 15.78 -16.96
N HIS A 265 24.64 15.01 -17.86
CA HIS A 265 23.31 14.44 -17.64
C HIS A 265 23.37 13.30 -16.61
N PHE A 266 24.36 12.42 -16.73
CA PHE A 266 24.56 11.32 -15.81
C PHE A 266 24.84 11.78 -14.38
N ILE A 267 25.69 12.81 -14.19
CA ILE A 267 25.87 13.46 -12.89
C ILE A 267 24.55 13.99 -12.34
N ALA A 268 23.69 14.55 -13.19
CA ALA A 268 22.41 15.07 -12.77
C ALA A 268 21.45 13.96 -12.34
N VAL A 269 21.46 12.82 -13.03
CA VAL A 269 20.74 11.59 -12.67
C VAL A 269 21.22 11.01 -11.34
N LEU A 270 22.54 10.90 -11.13
CA LEU A 270 23.12 10.40 -9.89
C LEU A 270 22.75 11.30 -8.69
N VAL A 271 22.80 12.62 -8.88
CA VAL A 271 22.42 13.58 -7.84
C VAL A 271 20.91 13.51 -7.54
N GLU A 272 20.07 13.26 -8.53
CA GLU A 272 18.63 13.02 -8.35
C GLU A 272 18.37 11.69 -7.62
N ALA A 273 19.11 10.63 -7.92
CA ALA A 273 19.02 9.36 -7.20
C ALA A 273 19.41 9.52 -5.71
N LEU A 274 20.51 10.24 -5.43
CA LEU A 274 20.91 10.58 -4.05
C LEU A 274 19.84 11.40 -3.31
N PHE A 275 19.06 12.19 -4.05
CA PHE A 275 17.93 12.95 -3.50
C PHE A 275 16.77 12.03 -3.12
N VAL A 276 16.38 11.10 -4.00
CA VAL A 276 15.33 10.12 -3.70
C VAL A 276 15.70 9.26 -2.49
N LEU A 277 17.00 8.93 -2.32
CA LEU A 277 17.53 8.26 -1.13
C LEU A 277 17.49 9.10 0.16
N ARG A 278 17.25 10.42 0.07
CA ARG A 278 17.29 11.37 1.19
C ARG A 278 18.63 11.43 1.95
N LYS A 279 19.73 11.05 1.29
CA LYS A 279 21.10 11.04 1.86
C LYS A 279 22.02 12.13 1.28
N ILE A 280 21.44 13.23 0.79
CA ILE A 280 22.19 14.36 0.23
C ILE A 280 23.27 14.93 1.15
N PRO A 281 23.04 15.23 2.45
CA PRO A 281 24.08 15.80 3.30
C PRO A 281 25.26 14.85 3.49
N ASP A 282 24.99 13.57 3.76
CA ASP A 282 26.02 12.53 3.94
C ASP A 282 26.82 12.34 2.65
N SER A 283 26.15 12.35 1.48
CA SER A 283 26.82 12.31 0.18
C SER A 283 27.67 13.55 -0.08
N ALA A 284 27.22 14.75 0.30
CA ALA A 284 27.97 15.98 0.11
C ALA A 284 29.27 15.98 0.94
N GLU A 285 29.22 15.48 2.17
CA GLU A 285 30.39 15.28 3.02
C GLU A 285 31.32 14.20 2.46
N GLY A 286 30.77 13.08 1.97
CA GLY A 286 31.52 12.03 1.29
C GLY A 286 32.25 12.51 0.03
N ILE A 287 31.62 13.40 -0.76
CA ILE A 287 32.27 14.04 -1.91
C ILE A 287 33.36 15.00 -1.43
N LYS A 288 33.07 15.85 -0.44
CA LYS A 288 34.02 16.84 0.09
C LYS A 288 35.31 16.20 0.62
N SER A 289 35.18 15.12 1.39
CA SER A 289 36.33 14.41 1.98
C SER A 289 37.22 13.72 0.93
N LYS A 290 36.66 13.34 -0.23
CA LYS A 290 37.41 12.71 -1.33
C LYS A 290 38.12 13.67 -2.27
N ILE A 291 37.87 14.99 -2.20
CA ILE A 291 38.49 15.99 -3.10
C ILE A 291 40.02 15.95 -3.02
N GLU A 292 40.58 16.06 -1.81
CA GLU A 292 42.03 16.10 -1.60
C GLU A 292 42.75 14.81 -2.05
N PRO A 293 42.36 13.60 -1.60
CA PRO A 293 43.04 12.38 -2.01
C PRO A 293 42.95 12.10 -3.52
N GLU A 294 41.82 12.43 -4.17
CA GLU A 294 41.66 12.25 -5.61
C GLU A 294 42.50 13.25 -6.42
N LEU A 295 42.62 14.50 -5.97
CA LEU A 295 43.51 15.48 -6.58
C LEU A 295 44.98 15.07 -6.46
N SER A 296 45.43 14.59 -5.29
CA SER A 296 46.78 14.04 -5.13
C SER A 296 47.00 12.80 -6.01
N ALA A 297 46.01 11.92 -6.12
CA ALA A 297 46.08 10.76 -7.01
C ALA A 297 46.13 11.15 -8.49
N ILE A 298 45.50 12.26 -8.88
CA ILE A 298 45.60 12.84 -10.23
C ILE A 298 47.05 13.29 -10.51
N VAL A 299 47.68 14.01 -9.57
CA VAL A 299 49.07 14.45 -9.73
C VAL A 299 50.01 13.25 -9.83
N ALA A 300 49.86 12.28 -8.94
CA ALA A 300 50.67 11.06 -8.96
C ALA A 300 50.51 10.27 -10.27
N ARG A 301 49.28 10.08 -10.75
CA ARG A 301 48.99 9.41 -12.02
C ARG A 301 49.57 10.16 -13.22
N THR A 302 49.40 11.48 -13.27
CA THR A 302 49.89 12.31 -14.37
C THR A 302 51.42 12.36 -14.39
N SER A 303 52.05 12.46 -13.21
CA SER A 303 53.50 12.36 -13.06
C SER A 303 54.03 11.03 -13.58
N GLN A 304 53.41 9.92 -13.16
CA GLN A 304 53.77 8.59 -13.64
C GLN A 304 53.57 8.43 -15.16
N GLN A 305 52.46 8.95 -15.71
CA GLN A 305 52.19 8.92 -17.16
C GLN A 305 53.25 9.67 -17.97
N VAL A 306 53.69 10.83 -17.48
CA VAL A 306 54.77 11.60 -18.10
C VAL A 306 56.06 10.78 -18.04
N VAL A 307 56.45 10.26 -16.88
CA VAL A 307 57.64 9.41 -16.72
C VAL A 307 57.63 8.19 -17.66
N ASP A 308 56.51 7.46 -17.73
CA ASP A 308 56.37 6.25 -18.55
C ASP A 308 56.38 6.57 -20.05
N SER A 309 55.74 7.66 -20.47
CA SER A 309 55.72 8.12 -21.87
C SER A 309 57.13 8.44 -22.38
N TYR A 310 57.96 8.98 -21.50
CA TYR A 310 59.35 9.32 -21.82
C TYR A 310 60.30 8.11 -21.72
N ALA A 311 60.07 7.19 -20.78
CA ALA A 311 60.79 5.92 -20.72
C ALA A 311 60.61 5.09 -22.01
N GLN A 312 59.43 5.14 -22.63
CA GLN A 312 59.13 4.47 -23.90
C GLN A 312 59.76 5.15 -25.13
N GLN A 313 60.04 6.46 -25.07
CA GLN A 313 60.66 7.21 -26.17
C GLN A 313 62.20 7.07 -26.23
N GLY A 314 62.83 6.41 -25.26
CA GLY A 314 64.27 6.14 -25.27
C GLY A 314 65.17 7.37 -25.10
N GLU A 315 64.60 8.52 -24.73
CA GLU A 315 65.38 9.71 -24.35
C GLU A 315 65.95 9.50 -22.95
N SER A 316 67.28 9.39 -22.85
CA SER A 316 67.98 9.50 -21.56
C SER A 316 67.61 10.86 -20.94
N LEU A 317 67.27 10.88 -19.64
CA LEU A 317 66.97 12.04 -18.76
C LEU A 317 68.16 13.04 -18.67
N SER A 318 68.72 13.40 -19.81
CA SER A 318 69.78 14.37 -19.96
C SER A 318 69.22 15.74 -19.59
N SER A 319 69.97 16.46 -18.75
CA SER A 319 69.57 17.68 -18.06
C SER A 319 69.09 18.85 -18.95
N GLN A 320 69.09 18.71 -20.28
CA GLN A 320 68.64 19.73 -21.23
C GLN A 320 67.12 19.74 -21.46
N ASN A 321 66.40 18.62 -21.27
CA ASN A 321 64.95 18.56 -21.51
C ASN A 321 64.07 18.70 -20.24
N GLN A 322 64.68 18.75 -19.05
CA GLN A 322 63.96 18.87 -17.76
C GLN A 322 62.90 20.00 -17.68
N PRO A 323 63.16 21.24 -18.13
CA PRO A 323 62.15 22.30 -18.02
C PRO A 323 60.94 22.08 -18.94
N ARG A 324 61.07 21.28 -20.01
CA ARG A 324 59.94 20.93 -20.90
C ARG A 324 59.06 19.85 -20.29
N PHE A 325 59.63 18.89 -19.58
CA PHE A 325 58.88 17.83 -18.91
C PHE A 325 58.04 18.37 -17.76
N LEU A 326 58.61 19.28 -16.96
CA LEU A 326 57.89 19.95 -15.89
C LEU A 326 56.75 20.81 -16.44
N LEU A 327 56.98 21.53 -17.54
CA LEU A 327 55.95 22.34 -18.18
C LEU A 327 54.78 21.48 -18.69
N GLU A 328 55.05 20.35 -19.35
CA GLU A 328 54.00 19.45 -19.83
C GLU A 328 53.23 18.77 -18.69
N LEU A 329 53.92 18.32 -17.64
CA LEU A 329 53.28 17.80 -16.44
C LEU A 329 52.34 18.84 -15.82
N LEU A 330 52.83 20.07 -15.65
CA LEU A 330 52.09 21.16 -15.06
C LEU A 330 50.88 21.56 -15.92
N GLU A 331 51.02 21.63 -17.25
CA GLU A 331 49.92 21.89 -18.17
C GLU A 331 48.84 20.81 -18.11
N ASN A 332 49.24 19.53 -18.05
CA ASN A 332 48.32 18.40 -17.94
C ASN A 332 47.59 18.38 -16.60
N VAL A 333 48.29 18.61 -15.49
CA VAL A 333 47.70 18.69 -14.14
C VAL A 333 46.72 19.86 -14.04
N PHE A 334 47.10 21.05 -14.54
CA PHE A 334 46.18 22.20 -14.51
C PHE A 334 44.96 21.99 -15.41
N HIS A 335 45.11 21.33 -16.56
CA HIS A 335 43.97 20.98 -17.40
C HIS A 335 43.03 20.01 -16.67
N GLN A 336 43.58 19.00 -16.00
CA GLN A 336 42.82 18.04 -15.18
C GLN A 336 42.09 18.72 -14.03
N PHE A 337 42.76 19.58 -13.26
CA PHE A 337 42.13 20.33 -12.16
C PHE A 337 41.02 21.27 -12.65
N ARG A 338 41.18 21.91 -13.81
CA ARG A 338 40.11 22.72 -14.42
C ARG A 338 38.90 21.88 -14.82
N ASN A 339 39.11 20.66 -15.31
CA ASN A 339 38.03 19.73 -15.64
C ASN A 339 37.30 19.25 -14.38
N VAL A 340 38.04 18.87 -13.34
CA VAL A 340 37.49 18.50 -12.02
C VAL A 340 36.65 19.64 -11.43
N ALA A 341 37.16 20.87 -11.43
CA ALA A 341 36.42 22.05 -10.98
C ALA A 341 35.13 22.28 -11.81
N ARG A 342 35.17 22.00 -13.12
CA ARG A 342 33.97 22.07 -13.99
C ARG A 342 32.94 21.02 -13.59
N MET A 343 33.35 19.79 -13.30
CA MET A 343 32.45 18.71 -12.89
C MET A 343 31.83 18.97 -11.52
N HIS A 344 32.62 19.41 -10.53
CA HIS A 344 32.09 19.85 -9.23
C HIS A 344 31.09 21.00 -9.37
N LYS A 345 31.33 21.95 -10.28
CA LYS A 345 30.37 23.02 -10.56
C LYS A 345 29.02 22.48 -11.09
N ILE A 346 29.03 21.42 -11.91
CA ILE A 346 27.81 20.76 -12.38
C ILE A 346 27.08 20.07 -11.22
N VAL A 347 27.81 19.36 -10.37
CA VAL A 347 27.27 18.71 -9.15
C VAL A 347 26.59 19.74 -8.24
N LEU A 348 27.31 20.81 -7.89
CA LEU A 348 26.81 21.87 -7.02
C LEU A 348 25.57 22.56 -7.61
N ARG A 349 25.55 22.79 -8.93
CA ARG A 349 24.37 23.34 -9.61
C ARG A 349 23.14 22.43 -9.47
N ASN A 350 23.32 21.12 -9.64
CA ASN A 350 22.22 20.15 -9.49
C ASN A 350 21.76 20.04 -8.03
N LEU A 351 22.69 20.08 -7.07
CA LEU A 351 22.35 20.12 -5.63
C LEU A 351 21.55 21.38 -5.28
N GLN A 352 21.97 22.56 -5.77
CA GLN A 352 21.23 23.81 -5.58
C GLN A 352 19.82 23.75 -6.19
N ARG A 353 19.65 23.13 -7.36
CA ARG A 353 18.33 22.93 -7.98
C ARG A 353 17.39 22.16 -7.06
N ILE A 354 17.86 21.08 -6.44
CA ILE A 354 17.06 20.25 -5.53
C ILE A 354 16.61 21.03 -4.29
N ILE A 355 17.49 21.87 -3.74
CA ILE A 355 17.16 22.72 -2.58
C ILE A 355 16.06 23.73 -2.93
N VAL A 356 16.19 24.40 -4.08
CA VAL A 356 15.21 25.38 -4.55
C VAL A 356 13.85 24.74 -4.85
N SER A 357 13.84 23.45 -5.21
CA SER A 357 12.61 22.68 -5.47
C SER A 357 11.81 22.29 -4.21
N GLY A 358 12.22 22.71 -3.01
CA GLY A 358 11.34 22.70 -1.83
C GLY A 358 11.62 21.65 -0.74
N VAL A 359 12.85 21.14 -0.64
CA VAL A 359 13.24 20.29 0.50
C VAL A 359 14.07 21.09 1.52
N PRO A 360 13.80 20.98 2.84
CA PRO A 360 14.54 21.70 3.87
C PRO A 360 15.89 21.03 4.12
N VAL A 361 16.75 20.98 3.10
CA VAL A 361 18.18 20.70 3.30
C VAL A 361 18.80 22.00 3.81
N ARG A 362 19.34 21.99 5.03
CA ARG A 362 20.05 23.15 5.56
C ARG A 362 21.25 23.42 4.65
N ASN A 363 21.27 24.61 4.03
CA ASN A 363 22.29 25.04 3.09
C ASN A 363 23.73 24.97 3.67
N GLU A 364 23.85 24.98 5.01
CA GLU A 364 25.10 24.91 5.77
C GLU A 364 25.84 23.57 5.68
N LEU A 365 25.18 22.50 5.22
CA LEU A 365 25.76 21.14 5.13
C LEU A 365 26.41 20.84 3.76
N LEU A 366 26.39 21.78 2.83
CA LEU A 366 26.90 21.57 1.48
C LEU A 366 28.27 22.24 1.32
N TYR A 367 29.18 21.54 0.63
CA TYR A 367 30.47 22.12 0.24
C TYR A 367 30.27 23.17 -0.85
N ASP A 368 31.19 24.12 -0.94
CA ASP A 368 31.14 25.19 -1.95
C ASP A 368 32.34 25.09 -2.91
N MET A 369 32.27 25.83 -4.03
CA MET A 369 33.41 25.97 -4.94
C MET A 369 34.65 26.53 -4.23
N ASN A 370 34.47 27.33 -3.19
CA ASN A 370 35.58 27.80 -2.35
C ASN A 370 36.34 26.64 -1.70
N ASP A 371 35.63 25.63 -1.18
CA ASP A 371 36.25 24.42 -0.61
C ASP A 371 37.06 23.67 -1.67
N VAL A 372 36.49 23.51 -2.88
CA VAL A 372 37.15 22.82 -4.00
C VAL A 372 38.44 23.55 -4.38
N TRP A 373 38.39 24.88 -4.54
CA TRP A 373 39.57 25.68 -4.89
C TRP A 373 40.61 25.71 -3.77
N SER A 374 40.20 25.78 -2.50
CA SER A 374 41.13 25.68 -1.37
C SER A 374 41.87 24.34 -1.35
N LYS A 375 41.20 23.23 -1.68
CA LYS A 375 41.84 21.91 -1.80
C LYS A 375 42.75 21.79 -3.02
N ILE A 376 42.36 22.33 -4.17
CA ILE A 376 43.25 22.42 -5.35
C ILE A 376 44.50 23.23 -5.01
N GLN A 377 44.36 24.38 -4.35
CA GLN A 377 45.49 25.21 -3.95
C GLN A 377 46.41 24.48 -2.97
N ALA A 378 45.86 23.75 -2.00
CA ALA A 378 46.64 22.98 -1.03
C ALA A 378 47.51 21.92 -1.72
N VAL A 379 46.94 21.13 -2.63
CA VAL A 379 47.67 20.09 -3.37
C VAL A 379 48.79 20.71 -4.24
N VAL A 380 48.47 21.77 -5.00
CA VAL A 380 49.47 22.49 -5.80
C VAL A 380 50.60 23.07 -4.93
N SER A 381 50.27 23.59 -3.74
CA SER A 381 51.28 24.18 -2.85
C SER A 381 52.21 23.13 -2.25
N ILE A 382 51.67 21.97 -1.85
CA ILE A 382 52.44 20.84 -1.30
C ILE A 382 53.43 20.31 -2.35
N ASP A 383 52.99 20.14 -3.60
CA ASP A 383 53.86 19.63 -4.66
C ASP A 383 54.95 20.64 -5.07
N ILE A 384 54.71 21.95 -4.92
CA ILE A 384 55.71 23.00 -5.17
C ILE A 384 56.71 23.12 -3.99
N GLU A 385 56.29 22.90 -2.75
CA GLU A 385 57.20 22.94 -1.59
C GLU A 385 58.18 21.76 -1.55
N ILE A 386 57.81 20.59 -2.10
CA ILE A 386 58.69 19.42 -2.16
C ILE A 386 59.88 19.61 -3.12
N ASP A 387 59.76 20.49 -4.12
CA ASP A 387 60.83 20.77 -5.10
C ASP A 387 61.85 21.84 -4.64
N TYR A 388 61.63 22.47 -3.47
CA TYR A 388 62.49 23.53 -2.90
C TYR A 388 63.21 23.16 -1.59
N GLY A 389 63.08 21.90 -1.14
CA GLY A 389 63.85 21.33 -0.01
C GLY A 389 64.80 20.25 -0.49
#